data_AF-A0A2V6HUJ9-F1
#
_entry.id   AF-A0A2V6HUJ9-F1
#
_cell.length_a   1.000
_cell.length_b   1.000
_cell.length_c   1.000
_cell.angle_alpha   90.00
_cell.angle_beta   90.00
_cell.angle_gamma   90.00
#
_symmetry.space_group_name_H-M   'P 1'
#
loop_
_entity.id
_entity.type
_entity.pdbx_description
1 polymer ?
#
loop_
_entity_poly.entity_id
_entity_poly.type
_entity_poly.pdbx_seq_one_letter_code
_entity_poly.pdbx_strand_id
1 'polypeptide(L)' 'MSSKLSDYDYPLPEAQIAKRPLPRRDESRMMVLHRDSQTIEHRQFRDLKAFLKPGDLLVL' A
#
# COMPACT_ATOMS: atom_id res chain seq x y z
N MET A 1 24.31 -5.02 -8.83
CA MET A 1 22.91 -4.62 -8.99
C MET A 1 22.84 -3.66 -10.15
N SER A 2 21.99 -3.93 -11.14
CA SER A 2 21.68 -2.95 -12.17
C SER A 2 20.84 -1.85 -11.53
N SER A 3 21.16 -0.60 -11.81
CA SER A 3 20.44 0.59 -11.35
C SER A 3 19.77 1.28 -12.55
N LYS A 4 19.39 0.50 -13.57
CA LYS A 4 18.71 1.02 -14.74
C LYS A 4 17.28 1.35 -14.36
N LEU A 5 16.76 2.43 -14.95
CA LEU A 5 15.37 2.84 -14.71
C LEU A 5 14.36 1.73 -15.03
N SER A 6 14.65 0.92 -16.05
CA SER A 6 13.82 -0.22 -16.47
C SER A 6 13.60 -1.29 -15.40
N ASP A 7 14.49 -1.38 -14.40
CA ASP A 7 14.38 -2.38 -13.33
C ASP A 7 13.21 -2.07 -12.39
N TYR A 8 12.60 -0.89 -12.51
CA TYR A 8 11.45 -0.40 -11.75
C TYR A 8 10.18 -0.20 -12.61
N ASP A 9 10.23 -0.58 -13.89
CA ASP A 9 9.08 -0.46 -14.80
C ASP A 9 8.10 -1.63 -14.61
N TYR A 10 6.80 -1.35 -14.71
CA TYR A 10 5.76 -2.38 -14.61
C TYR A 10 4.52 -2.01 -15.44
N PRO A 11 3.79 -3.00 -15.99
CA PRO A 11 2.55 -2.73 -16.70
C PRO A 11 1.49 -2.13 -15.77
N LEU A 12 1.12 -0.86 -16.01
CA LEU A 12 0.08 -0.15 -15.28
C LEU A 12 -1.07 0.22 -16.24
N PRO A 13 -2.19 -0.53 -16.26
CA PRO A 13 -3.33 -0.17 -17.07
C PRO A 13 -3.91 1.19 -16.66
N GLU A 14 -4.17 2.09 -17.62
CA GLU A 14 -4.70 3.43 -17.34
C GLU A 14 -6.01 3.41 -16.53
N ALA A 15 -6.85 2.39 -16.75
CA ALA A 15 -8.10 2.20 -16.03
C ALA A 15 -7.92 1.94 -14.51
N GLN A 16 -6.73 1.51 -14.09
CA GLN A 16 -6.39 1.29 -12.68
C GLN A 16 -5.80 2.55 -12.00
N ILE A 17 -5.58 3.63 -12.76
CA ILE A 17 -5.13 4.92 -12.21
C ILE A 17 -6.36 5.68 -11.71
N ALA A 18 -6.47 5.82 -10.40
CA ALA A 18 -7.58 6.54 -9.79
C ALA A 18 -7.56 8.02 -10.21
N LYS A 19 -8.66 8.49 -10.83
CA LYS A 19 -8.82 9.88 -11.26
C LYS A 19 -9.35 10.80 -10.15
N ARG A 20 -10.01 10.22 -9.15
CA ARG A 20 -10.59 10.91 -7.99
C ARG A 20 -10.51 9.99 -6.77
N PRO A 21 -10.41 10.53 -5.55
CA PRO A 21 -10.46 9.72 -4.34
C PRO A 21 -11.85 9.11 -4.14
N LEU A 22 -11.94 8.09 -3.28
CA LEU A 22 -13.22 7.57 -2.80
C LEU A 22 -13.94 8.62 -1.92
N PRO A 23 -15.29 8.62 -1.87
CA PRO A 23 -16.05 9.52 -1.00
C PRO A 23 -15.67 9.43 0.48
N ARG A 24 -15.35 8.21 0.94
CA ARG A 24 -14.79 7.94 2.27
C ARG A 24 -13.35 7.47 2.12
N ARG A 25 -12.42 8.28 2.62
CA ARG A 25 -10.97 8.06 2.41
C ARG A 25 -10.48 6.76 3.06
N ASP A 26 -11.05 6.38 4.20
CA ASP A 26 -10.66 5.18 4.95
C ASP A 26 -11.14 3.87 4.32
N GLU A 27 -12.00 3.93 3.29
CA GLU A 27 -12.49 2.78 2.52
C GLU A 27 -11.54 2.37 1.39
N SER A 28 -10.44 3.09 1.18
CA SER A 28 -9.43 2.69 0.21
C SER A 28 -8.81 1.34 0.57
N ARG A 29 -8.49 0.54 -0.44
CA ARG A 29 -7.72 -0.71 -0.27
C ARG A 29 -6.34 -0.40 0.30
N MET A 30 -5.87 -1.26 1.19
CA MET A 30 -4.53 -1.26 1.76
C MET A 30 -3.89 -2.62 1.49
N MET A 31 -2.73 -2.62 0.82
CA MET A 31 -1.91 -3.82 0.65
C MET A 31 -0.88 -3.86 1.78
N VAL A 32 -0.89 -4.93 2.57
CA VAL A 32 0.08 -5.15 3.65
C VAL A 32 1.10 -6.15 3.14
N LEU A 33 2.38 -5.75 3.15
CA LEU A 33 3.51 -6.61 2.78
C LEU A 33 4.23 -7.06 4.04
N HIS A 34 4.16 -8.35 4.34
CA HIS A 34 4.91 -8.96 5.44
C HIS A 34 6.30 -9.33 4.93
N ARG A 35 7.29 -8.49 5.22
CA ARG A 35 8.67 -8.63 4.70
C ARG A 35 9.34 -9.93 5.13
N ASP A 36 9.14 -10.34 6.38
CA ASP A 36 9.79 -11.52 6.96
C ASP A 36 9.26 -12.83 6.34
N SER A 37 7.96 -12.92 6.11
CA SER A 37 7.30 -14.09 5.53
C SER A 37 7.14 -14.02 4.01
N GLN A 38 7.47 -12.89 3.39
CA GLN A 38 7.24 -12.60 1.97
C GLN A 38 5.77 -12.82 1.53
N THR A 39 4.82 -12.54 2.42
CA THR A 39 3.38 -12.70 2.13
C THR A 39 2.71 -11.36 1.90
N ILE A 40 1.66 -11.37 1.09
CA ILE A 40 0.81 -10.21 0.80
C ILE A 40 -0.57 -10.45 1.40
N GLU A 41 -1.08 -9.43 2.07
CA GLU A 41 -2.41 -9.41 2.64
C GLU A 41 -3.18 -8.16 2.14
N HIS A 42 -4.49 -8.31 1.94
CA HIS A 42 -5.36 -7.23 1.48
C HIS A 42 -6.33 -6.82 2.58
N ARG A 43 -6.36 -5.52 2.90
CA ARG A 43 -7.21 -4.91 3.94
C ARG A 43 -7.82 -3.59 3.45
N GLN A 44 -8.61 -2.94 4.30
CA GLN A 44 -9.03 -1.55 4.11
C GLN A 44 -8.17 -0.62 4.96
N PHE A 45 -8.02 0.65 4.56
CA PHE A 45 -7.19 1.60 5.28
C PHE A 45 -7.68 1.88 6.71
N ARG A 46 -9.00 1.76 6.97
CA ARG A 46 -9.56 1.81 8.33
C ARG A 46 -8.98 0.75 9.28
N ASP A 47 -8.48 -0.36 8.75
CA ASP A 47 -7.89 -1.45 9.53
C ASP A 47 -6.44 -1.16 9.96
N LEU A 48 -5.84 -0.03 9.53
CA LEU A 48 -4.44 0.32 9.83
C LEU A 48 -4.12 0.22 11.32
N LYS A 49 -5.07 0.61 12.18
CA LYS A 49 -4.90 0.55 13.65
C LYS A 49 -4.60 -0.85 14.18
N ALA A 50 -5.05 -1.91 13.51
CA ALA A 50 -4.79 -3.29 13.92
C ALA A 50 -3.33 -3.71 13.70
N PHE A 51 -2.56 -2.96 12.90
CA PHE A 51 -1.16 -3.24 12.61
C PHE A 51 -0.19 -2.39 13.43
N LEU A 52 -0.69 -1.43 14.21
CA LEU A 52 0.10 -0.58 15.09
C LEU A 52 0.10 -1.15 16.50
N LYS A 53 1.26 -1.08 17.16
CA LYS A 53 1.44 -1.47 18.55
C LYS A 53 1.56 -0.23 19.44
N PRO A 54 1.20 -0.32 20.73
CA PRO A 54 1.52 0.74 21.67
C PRO A 54 3.03 1.05 21.65
N GLY A 55 3.36 2.33 21.51
CA GLY A 55 4.74 2.79 21.36
C GLY A 55 5.17 3.13 19.93
N ASP A 56 4.41 2.70 18.91
CA ASP A 56 4.67 3.10 17.53
C ASP A 56 4.38 4.59 17.32
N LEU A 57 5.25 5.27 16.56
CA LEU A 57 5.10 6.67 16.17
C LEU A 57 4.76 6.77 14.68
N LEU A 58 3.61 7.38 14.38
CA LEU A 58 3.23 7.74 13.01
C LEU A 58 3.73 9.16 12.70
N VAL A 59 4.64 9.30 11.74
CA VAL A 59 5.15 10.60 11.26
C VAL A 59 4.34 11.01 10.02
N LEU A 60 3.80 12.24 10.02
CA LEU A 60 2.91 12.79 8.99
C LEU A 60 3.56 13.91 8.18
#